data_AF-A0A4Y8CDU4-F1
#
_entry.id   AF-A0A4Y8CDU4-F1
#
_cell.length_a   1.000
_cell.length_b   1.000
_cell.length_c   1.000
_cell.angle_alpha   90.00
_cell.angle_beta   90.00
_cell.angle_gamma   90.00
#
_symmetry.space_group_name_H-M   'P 1'
#
loop_
_entity.id
_entity.type
_entity.pdbx_description
1 polymer ?
#
loop_
_entity_poly.entity_id
_entity_poly.type
_entity_poly.pdbx_seq_one_letter_code
_entity_poly.pdbx_strand_id
1 'polypeptide(L)'
;VFSVGGYSAAPASFAALFSHLPLFIHEQNSKSGSLNMLLKPFATKFFSAFEKEISPYPVADKFFDNARIRKELKNIIFLGGSQGAQFINELALNLAPKLQEQNIKIIHQCGKNDFEKCKKHYQSLNIQADIFDFSLNLEEKMKNADLAISRAGASTLFELCANTLPTIFIPYPYAAKNHQYFNAKFLQDQALCQ
;
A
#
# COMPACT_ATOMS: atom_id res chain seq x y z
N VAL A 1 -22.92 -8.37 -10.39
CA VAL A 1 -21.66 -7.68 -10.74
C VAL A 1 -20.96 -7.25 -9.47
N PHE A 2 -19.65 -7.49 -9.36
CA PHE A 2 -18.81 -6.94 -8.29
C PHE A 2 -18.02 -5.75 -8.83
N SER A 3 -18.20 -4.58 -8.20
CA SER A 3 -17.56 -3.33 -8.60
C SER A 3 -16.58 -2.88 -7.54
N VAL A 4 -15.39 -2.51 -8.02
CA VAL A 4 -14.29 -1.96 -7.22
C VAL A 4 -14.12 -0.46 -7.45
N GLY A 5 -15.04 0.17 -8.18
CA GLY A 5 -14.98 1.59 -8.53
C GLY A 5 -14.01 1.91 -9.68
N GLY A 6 -13.81 3.22 -9.91
CA GLY A 6 -12.99 3.73 -11.01
C GLY A 6 -13.75 3.86 -12.33
N TYR A 7 -13.15 4.58 -13.29
CA TYR A 7 -13.76 4.88 -14.59
C TYR A 7 -14.12 3.61 -15.38
N SER A 8 -13.22 2.62 -15.37
CA SER A 8 -13.40 1.35 -16.10
C SER A 8 -14.55 0.50 -15.56
N ALA A 9 -14.91 0.63 -14.28
CA ALA A 9 -16.00 -0.12 -13.67
C ALA A 9 -17.39 0.48 -13.98
N ALA A 10 -17.46 1.73 -14.46
CA ALA A 10 -18.73 2.43 -14.66
C ALA A 10 -19.67 1.70 -15.65
N PRO A 11 -19.26 1.33 -16.88
CA PRO A 11 -20.18 0.73 -17.85
C PRO A 11 -20.80 -0.58 -17.33
N ALA A 12 -19.99 -1.46 -16.73
CA ALA A 12 -20.47 -2.72 -16.18
C ALA A 12 -21.39 -2.51 -14.96
N SER A 13 -21.10 -1.52 -14.12
CA SER A 13 -21.92 -1.21 -12.95
C SER A 13 -23.29 -0.65 -13.35
N PHE A 14 -23.34 0.26 -14.32
CA PHE A 14 -24.60 0.78 -14.85
C PHE A 14 -25.39 -0.28 -15.62
N ALA A 15 -24.72 -1.10 -16.44
CA ALA A 15 -25.38 -2.19 -17.14
C ALA A 15 -26.04 -3.19 -16.18
N ALA A 16 -25.40 -3.47 -15.04
CA ALA A 16 -26.00 -4.30 -13.99
C ALA A 16 -27.31 -3.69 -13.47
N LEU A 17 -27.30 -2.40 -13.14
CA LEU A 17 -28.48 -1.69 -12.65
C LEU A 17 -29.61 -1.65 -13.68
N PHE A 18 -29.30 -1.31 -14.94
CA PHE A 18 -30.29 -1.27 -16.02
C PHE A 18 -30.84 -2.66 -16.38
N SER A 19 -30.08 -3.71 -16.14
CA SER A 19 -30.52 -5.10 -16.35
C SER A 19 -31.13 -5.75 -15.11
N HIS A 20 -31.37 -4.99 -14.04
CA HIS A 20 -31.86 -5.49 -12.75
C HIS A 20 -31.01 -6.62 -12.14
N LEU A 21 -29.70 -6.64 -12.43
CA LEU A 21 -28.76 -7.60 -11.86
C LEU A 21 -28.20 -7.08 -10.52
N PRO A 22 -27.97 -7.94 -9.52
CA PRO A 22 -27.36 -7.54 -8.26
C PRO A 22 -26.01 -6.85 -8.44
N LEU A 23 -25.84 -5.70 -7.78
CA LEU A 23 -24.61 -4.92 -7.77
C LEU A 23 -24.00 -4.96 -6.36
N PHE A 24 -22.80 -5.52 -6.26
CA PHE A 24 -22.00 -5.52 -5.04
C PHE A 24 -20.85 -4.54 -5.21
N ILE A 25 -20.61 -3.68 -4.22
CA ILE A 25 -19.55 -2.67 -4.28
C ILE A 25 -18.56 -2.90 -3.16
N HIS A 26 -17.27 -2.92 -3.46
CA HIS A 26 -16.21 -2.86 -2.47
C HIS A 26 -15.45 -1.53 -2.60
N GLU A 27 -15.43 -0.74 -1.54
CA GLU A 27 -14.67 0.51 -1.45
C GLU A 27 -13.34 0.26 -0.72
N GLN A 28 -12.23 0.42 -1.45
CA GLN A 28 -10.90 0.12 -0.95
C GLN A 28 -10.36 1.22 -0.06
N ASN A 29 -10.77 2.48 -0.21
CA ASN A 29 -10.17 3.58 0.53
C ASN A 29 -11.11 4.15 1.58
N SER A 30 -10.54 4.80 2.59
CA SER A 30 -11.25 5.54 3.64
C SER A 30 -12.14 6.67 3.13
N LYS A 31 -11.88 7.17 1.92
CA LYS A 31 -12.72 8.16 1.23
C LYS A 31 -13.26 7.56 -0.05
N SER A 32 -14.59 7.48 -0.12
CA SER A 32 -15.25 6.83 -1.24
C SER A 32 -14.98 7.53 -2.57
N GLY A 33 -14.70 6.72 -3.60
CA GLY A 33 -14.61 7.18 -4.97
C GLY A 33 -15.96 7.72 -5.45
N SER A 34 -15.95 8.65 -6.42
CA SER A 34 -17.18 9.29 -6.90
C SER A 34 -18.19 8.29 -7.47
N LEU A 35 -17.72 7.28 -8.22
CA LEU A 35 -18.59 6.24 -8.76
C LEU A 35 -19.21 5.38 -7.64
N ASN A 36 -18.40 4.91 -6.70
CA ASN A 36 -18.88 4.09 -5.59
C ASN A 36 -19.91 4.85 -4.75
N MET A 37 -19.66 6.14 -4.49
CA MET A 37 -20.57 7.01 -3.77
C MET A 37 -21.89 7.21 -4.53
N LEU A 38 -21.84 7.42 -5.85
CA LEU A 38 -23.02 7.55 -6.70
C LEU A 38 -23.87 6.27 -6.72
N LEU A 39 -23.22 5.10 -6.76
CA LEU A 39 -23.90 3.81 -6.91
C LEU A 39 -24.24 3.12 -5.59
N LYS A 40 -23.70 3.58 -4.46
CA LYS A 40 -23.92 2.99 -3.12
C LYS A 40 -25.41 2.79 -2.79
N PRO A 41 -26.34 3.74 -3.03
CA PRO A 41 -27.76 3.55 -2.72
C PRO A 41 -28.44 2.44 -3.53
N PHE A 42 -27.86 2.05 -4.67
CA PHE A 42 -28.39 1.03 -5.56
C PHE A 42 -27.69 -0.33 -5.41
N ALA A 43 -26.65 -0.40 -4.58
CA ALA A 43 -25.91 -1.63 -4.35
C ALA A 43 -26.72 -2.58 -3.46
N THR A 44 -26.75 -3.86 -3.84
CA THR A 44 -27.26 -4.96 -3.03
C THR A 44 -26.50 -5.07 -1.71
N LYS A 45 -25.18 -4.86 -1.74
CA LYS A 45 -24.35 -4.72 -0.54
C LYS A 45 -23.13 -3.85 -0.84
N PHE A 46 -22.75 -3.08 0.18
CA PHE A 46 -21.57 -2.21 0.16
C PHE A 46 -20.58 -2.73 1.20
N PHE A 47 -19.34 -2.98 0.77
CA PHE A 47 -18.25 -3.48 1.61
C PHE A 47 -17.18 -2.40 1.75
N SER A 48 -16.73 -2.15 2.98
CA SER A 48 -15.59 -1.27 3.24
C SER A 48 -14.87 -1.67 4.53
N ALA A 49 -13.55 -1.60 4.49
CA ALA A 49 -12.70 -1.81 5.67
C ALA A 49 -12.63 -0.56 6.59
N PHE A 50 -13.25 0.54 6.19
CA PHE A 50 -13.18 1.84 6.89
C PHE A 50 -14.52 2.33 7.46
N GLU A 51 -15.62 1.62 7.18
CA GLU A 51 -16.94 1.94 7.74
C GLU A 51 -17.18 1.25 9.09
N LYS A 52 -18.20 1.71 9.82
CA LYS A 52 -18.55 1.18 11.16
C LYS A 52 -18.85 -0.32 11.14
N GLU A 53 -19.54 -0.80 10.10
CA GLU A 53 -19.71 -2.22 9.84
C GLU A 53 -18.55 -2.69 8.96
N ILE A 54 -17.45 -3.06 9.63
CA ILE A 54 -16.18 -3.38 8.97
C ILE A 54 -16.36 -4.67 8.14
N SER A 55 -16.13 -4.55 6.84
CA SER A 55 -15.87 -5.69 5.97
C SER A 55 -14.35 -5.85 5.80
N PRO A 56 -13.77 -7.04 5.99
CA PRO A 56 -12.32 -7.23 5.85
C PRO A 56 -11.82 -6.78 4.48
N TYR A 57 -10.67 -6.10 4.45
CA TYR A 57 -9.97 -5.85 3.19
C TYR A 57 -9.44 -7.19 2.64
N PRO A 58 -9.59 -7.48 1.34
CA PRO A 58 -9.20 -8.77 0.75
C PRO A 58 -7.69 -8.88 0.56
N VAL A 59 -6.95 -9.06 1.67
CA VAL A 59 -5.51 -9.35 1.66
C VAL A 59 -5.31 -10.85 1.39
N ALA A 60 -4.33 -11.19 0.54
CA ALA A 60 -4.00 -12.58 0.25
C ALA A 60 -3.36 -13.29 1.46
N ASP A 61 -3.71 -14.56 1.68
CA ASP A 61 -3.26 -15.38 2.84
C ASP A 61 -1.74 -15.36 3.03
N LYS A 62 -0.98 -15.35 1.93
CA LYS A 62 0.49 -15.32 1.94
C LYS A 62 1.10 -14.18 2.77
N PHE A 63 0.40 -13.06 2.96
CA PHE A 63 0.89 -11.97 3.83
C PHE A 63 0.76 -12.31 5.31
N PHE A 64 -0.32 -13.00 5.69
CA PHE A 64 -0.55 -13.52 7.04
C PHE A 64 0.39 -14.69 7.34
N ASP A 65 0.56 -15.62 6.40
CA ASP A 65 1.46 -16.78 6.55
C ASP A 65 2.92 -16.38 6.76
N ASN A 66 3.30 -15.19 6.27
CA ASN A 66 4.64 -14.63 6.41
C ASN A 66 4.75 -13.59 7.53
N ALA A 67 3.72 -13.41 8.35
CA ALA A 67 3.75 -12.52 9.49
C ALA A 67 4.76 -12.99 10.55
N ARG A 68 5.42 -12.04 11.23
CA ARG A 68 6.33 -12.33 12.34
C ARG A 68 6.48 -11.17 13.30
N ILE A 69 6.92 -11.45 14.51
CA ILE A 69 7.28 -10.40 15.47
C ILE A 69 8.71 -9.91 15.16
N ARG A 70 8.87 -8.60 14.99
CA ARG A 70 10.17 -7.94 14.77
C ARG A 70 10.76 -7.57 16.13
N LYS A 71 12.01 -7.97 16.38
CA LYS A 71 12.72 -7.74 17.67
C LYS A 71 13.95 -6.85 17.56
N GLU A 72 14.44 -6.67 16.34
CA GLU A 72 15.66 -5.93 16.04
C GLU A 72 15.48 -5.21 14.69
N LEU A 73 16.23 -4.14 14.46
CA LEU A 73 16.20 -3.38 13.22
C LEU A 73 17.44 -3.74 12.39
N LYS A 74 17.29 -4.68 11.45
CA LYS A 74 18.38 -5.08 10.54
C LYS A 74 18.06 -4.78 9.08
N ASN A 75 16.78 -4.67 8.72
CA ASN A 75 16.35 -4.45 7.35
C ASN A 75 15.24 -3.40 7.31
N ILE A 76 15.40 -2.38 6.47
CA ILE A 76 14.35 -1.37 6.22
C ILE A 76 13.87 -1.53 4.78
N ILE A 77 12.54 -1.62 4.63
CA ILE A 77 11.89 -1.66 3.32
C ILE A 77 11.27 -0.30 2.97
N PHE A 78 11.63 0.23 1.81
CA PHE A 78 11.08 1.45 1.24
C PHE A 78 10.10 1.10 0.12
N LEU A 79 8.84 1.45 0.28
CA LEU A 79 7.75 1.08 -0.63
C LEU A 79 7.14 2.31 -1.30
N GLY A 80 7.59 2.59 -2.53
CA GLY A 80 7.06 3.66 -3.37
C GLY A 80 5.78 3.31 -4.14
N GLY A 81 5.39 2.03 -4.19
CA GLY A 81 4.36 1.52 -5.09
C GLY A 81 4.88 1.26 -6.50
N SER A 82 4.08 0.60 -7.34
CA SER A 82 4.51 0.13 -8.68
C SER A 82 4.89 1.26 -9.65
N GLN A 83 4.24 2.42 -9.54
CA GLN A 83 4.58 3.62 -10.31
C GLN A 83 5.77 4.40 -9.73
N GLY A 84 6.26 4.01 -8.56
CA GLY A 84 7.31 4.71 -7.82
C GLY A 84 6.78 5.91 -7.04
N ALA A 85 7.54 6.32 -6.05
CA ALA A 85 7.30 7.56 -5.32
C ALA A 85 8.62 8.30 -5.17
N GLN A 86 8.79 9.37 -5.95
CA GLN A 86 10.04 10.16 -5.99
C GLN A 86 10.55 10.52 -4.59
N PHE A 87 9.67 11.01 -3.71
CA PHE A 87 10.05 11.33 -2.32
C PHE A 87 10.61 10.13 -1.54
N ILE A 88 9.98 8.95 -1.66
CA ILE A 88 10.47 7.74 -0.98
C ILE A 88 11.78 7.28 -1.60
N ASN A 89 11.92 7.42 -2.93
CA ASN A 89 13.16 7.11 -3.64
C ASN A 89 14.31 7.97 -3.15
N GLU A 90 14.12 9.29 -3.12
CA GLU A 90 15.11 10.24 -2.61
C GLU A 90 15.43 9.99 -1.14
N LEU A 91 14.41 9.71 -0.31
CA LEU A 91 14.61 9.39 1.11
C LEU A 91 15.47 8.13 1.30
N ALA A 92 15.17 7.05 0.56
CA ALA A 92 15.93 5.80 0.63
C ALA A 92 17.40 6.01 0.24
N LEU A 93 17.64 6.71 -0.87
CA LEU A 93 18.99 7.00 -1.36
C LEU A 93 19.77 7.90 -0.40
N ASN A 94 19.14 8.94 0.15
CA ASN A 94 19.78 9.86 1.09
C ASN A 94 20.12 9.20 2.43
N LEU A 95 19.30 8.26 2.90
CA LEU A 95 19.55 7.51 4.13
C LEU A 95 20.56 6.37 3.94
N ALA A 96 20.81 5.94 2.70
CA ALA A 96 21.57 4.74 2.43
C ALA A 96 22.96 4.70 3.07
N PRO A 97 23.79 5.76 3.02
CA PRO A 97 25.11 5.75 3.66
C PRO A 97 25.04 5.50 5.17
N LYS A 98 24.11 6.19 5.85
CA LYS A 98 23.93 6.07 7.30
C LYS A 98 23.40 4.69 7.70
N LEU A 99 22.49 4.12 6.91
CA LEU A 99 21.99 2.77 7.15
C LEU A 99 23.11 1.73 6.97
N GLN A 100 23.98 1.90 5.98
CA GLN A 100 25.15 1.04 5.79
C GLN A 100 26.12 1.11 6.97
N GLU A 101 26.43 2.31 7.49
CA GLU A 101 27.27 2.49 8.69
C GLU A 101 26.70 1.75 9.91
N GLN A 102 25.38 1.65 10.01
CA GLN A 102 24.67 0.93 11.06
C GLN A 102 24.46 -0.57 10.76
N ASN A 103 25.00 -1.07 9.65
CA ASN A 103 24.80 -2.44 9.18
C ASN A 103 23.31 -2.82 8.98
N ILE A 104 22.50 -1.84 8.58
CA ILE A 104 21.09 -1.99 8.24
C ILE A 104 20.95 -2.15 6.73
N LYS A 105 20.36 -3.26 6.29
CA LYS A 105 20.12 -3.55 4.87
C LYS A 105 18.91 -2.79 4.34
N ILE A 106 18.95 -2.50 3.05
CA ILE A 106 17.92 -1.73 2.36
C ILE A 106 17.21 -2.63 1.36
N ILE A 107 15.89 -2.66 1.45
CA ILE A 107 15.00 -3.23 0.44
C ILE A 107 14.23 -2.05 -0.17
N HIS A 108 14.29 -1.83 -1.47
CA HIS A 108 13.77 -0.61 -2.09
C HIS A 108 12.93 -0.88 -3.33
N GLN A 109 11.61 -0.71 -3.19
CA GLN A 109 10.68 -0.62 -4.32
C GLN A 109 10.69 0.81 -4.87
N CYS A 110 11.42 1.03 -5.96
CA CYS A 110 11.57 2.36 -6.56
C CYS A 110 10.58 2.65 -7.69
N GLY A 111 9.89 1.62 -8.19
CA GLY A 111 8.96 1.71 -9.32
C GLY A 111 9.66 1.74 -10.68
N LYS A 112 8.91 1.42 -11.73
CA LYS A 112 9.46 1.15 -13.07
C LYS A 112 10.23 2.34 -13.65
N ASN A 113 9.77 3.56 -13.40
CA ASN A 113 10.33 4.77 -14.00
C ASN A 113 11.68 5.17 -13.39
N ASP A 114 11.92 4.84 -12.12
CA ASP A 114 13.11 5.27 -11.37
C ASP A 114 14.12 4.13 -11.12
N PHE A 115 13.83 2.90 -11.58
CA PHE A 115 14.64 1.73 -11.28
C PHE A 115 16.10 1.87 -11.67
N GLU A 116 16.38 2.18 -12.93
CA GLU A 116 17.77 2.32 -13.43
C GLU A 116 18.50 3.48 -12.74
N LYS A 117 17.79 4.58 -12.45
CA LYS A 117 18.35 5.75 -11.76
C LYS A 117 18.76 5.39 -10.33
N CYS A 118 17.86 4.78 -9.57
CA CYS A 118 18.11 4.41 -8.18
C CYS A 118 19.20 3.33 -8.09
N LYS A 119 19.20 2.35 -9.00
CA LYS A 119 20.21 1.29 -9.06
C LYS A 119 21.62 1.84 -9.29
N LYS A 120 21.79 2.75 -10.25
CA LYS A 120 23.07 3.43 -10.50
C LYS A 120 23.53 4.24 -9.29
N HIS A 121 22.61 4.87 -8.58
CA HIS A 121 22.93 5.64 -7.39
C HIS A 121 23.50 4.75 -6.27
N TYR A 122 22.85 3.64 -5.93
CA TYR A 122 23.38 2.67 -4.96
C TYR A 122 24.76 2.14 -5.37
N GLN A 123 24.95 1.83 -6.66
CA GLN A 123 26.24 1.39 -7.20
C GLN A 123 27.34 2.45 -7.03
N SER A 124 27.04 3.72 -7.29
CA SER A 124 28.00 4.81 -7.12
C SER A 124 28.44 5.02 -5.66
N LEU A 125 27.59 4.65 -4.71
CA LEU A 125 27.89 4.68 -3.27
C LEU A 125 28.54 3.37 -2.77
N ASN A 126 28.71 2.37 -3.64
CA ASN A 126 29.15 1.03 -3.29
C ASN A 126 28.28 0.35 -2.21
N ILE A 127 26.96 0.61 -2.24
CA ILE A 127 25.97 0.09 -1.29
C ILE A 127 25.20 -1.06 -1.94
N GLN A 128 25.11 -2.20 -1.24
CA GLN A 128 24.28 -3.33 -1.67
C GLN A 128 22.85 -3.19 -1.13
N ALA A 129 21.91 -2.79 -1.98
CA ALA A 129 20.48 -2.74 -1.70
C ALA A 129 19.70 -3.75 -2.56
N ASP A 130 18.66 -4.37 -1.99
CA ASP A 130 17.66 -5.16 -2.71
C ASP A 130 16.66 -4.22 -3.40
N ILE A 131 17.06 -3.71 -4.56
CA ILE A 131 16.26 -2.77 -5.37
C ILE A 131 15.40 -3.50 -6.40
N PHE A 132 14.14 -3.10 -6.52
CA PHE A 132 13.19 -3.65 -7.50
C PHE A 132 12.11 -2.61 -7.90
N ASP A 133 11.42 -2.82 -9.02
CA ASP A 133 10.29 -2.02 -9.46
C ASP A 133 8.95 -2.64 -9.05
N PHE A 134 8.80 -3.95 -9.30
CA PHE A 134 7.64 -4.76 -8.97
C PHE A 134 8.09 -6.17 -8.54
N SER A 135 7.36 -6.77 -7.61
CA SER A 135 7.61 -8.14 -7.16
C SER A 135 6.29 -8.86 -6.91
N LEU A 136 6.15 -10.06 -7.46
CA LEU A 136 5.02 -10.94 -7.16
C LEU A 136 5.10 -11.52 -5.74
N ASN A 137 6.29 -11.57 -5.15
CA ASN A 137 6.58 -12.15 -3.83
C ASN A 137 6.89 -11.05 -2.80
N LEU A 138 6.09 -10.00 -2.77
CA LEU A 138 6.30 -8.86 -1.87
C LEU A 138 6.25 -9.28 -0.39
N GLU A 139 5.46 -10.30 -0.05
CA GLU A 139 5.36 -10.89 1.28
C GLU A 139 6.71 -11.43 1.80
N GLU A 140 7.55 -11.99 0.93
CA GLU A 140 8.87 -12.50 1.31
C GLU A 140 9.81 -11.33 1.64
N LYS A 141 9.71 -10.23 0.88
CA LYS A 141 10.46 -9.00 1.14
C LYS A 141 9.99 -8.32 2.43
N MET A 142 8.67 -8.24 2.66
CA MET A 142 8.10 -7.72 3.90
C MET A 142 8.49 -8.58 5.11
N LYS A 143 8.47 -9.91 4.98
CA LYS A 143 8.97 -10.83 6.01
C LYS A 143 10.42 -10.54 6.37
N ASN A 144 11.28 -10.29 5.39
CA ASN A 144 12.69 -9.99 5.65
C ASN A 144 12.91 -8.57 6.20
N ALA A 145 11.92 -7.68 6.12
CA ALA A 145 11.99 -6.33 6.67
C ALA A 145 11.62 -6.28 8.17
N ASP A 146 12.24 -5.34 8.87
CA ASP A 146 11.97 -5.06 10.28
C ASP A 146 11.21 -3.73 10.49
N LEU A 147 11.34 -2.80 9.55
CA LEU A 147 10.60 -1.55 9.49
C LEU A 147 10.26 -1.24 8.02
N ALA A 148 9.04 -0.79 7.77
CA ALA A 148 8.64 -0.25 6.47
C ALA A 148 8.55 1.28 6.50
N ILE A 149 8.97 1.90 5.41
CA ILE A 149 8.70 3.29 5.08
C ILE A 149 7.89 3.27 3.79
N SER A 150 6.60 3.60 3.87
CA SER A 150 5.65 3.31 2.79
C SER A 150 4.63 4.41 2.57
N ARG A 151 4.07 4.48 1.36
CA ARG A 151 2.82 5.22 1.12
C ARG A 151 1.66 4.56 1.86
N ALA A 152 0.58 5.30 2.09
CA ALA A 152 -0.62 4.81 2.78
C ALA A 152 -1.75 4.44 1.79
N GLY A 153 -1.40 3.77 0.68
CA GLY A 153 -2.39 3.16 -0.19
C GLY A 153 -3.08 1.99 0.52
N ALA A 154 -4.38 1.80 0.32
CA ALA A 154 -5.15 0.84 1.11
C ALA A 154 -4.61 -0.60 1.03
N SER A 155 -4.29 -1.10 -0.16
CA SER A 155 -3.73 -2.45 -0.34
C SER A 155 -2.45 -2.63 0.48
N THR A 156 -1.46 -1.78 0.23
CA THR A 156 -0.17 -1.84 0.93
C THR A 156 -0.32 -1.64 2.43
N LEU A 157 -1.22 -0.76 2.88
CA LEU A 157 -1.49 -0.56 4.31
C LEU A 157 -2.00 -1.85 4.96
N PHE A 158 -3.01 -2.50 4.37
CA PHE A 158 -3.55 -3.74 4.94
C PHE A 158 -2.61 -4.94 4.77
N GLU A 159 -1.82 -5.01 3.69
CA GLU A 159 -0.75 -6.00 3.51
C GLU A 159 0.33 -5.88 4.61
N LEU A 160 0.74 -4.66 4.95
CA LEU A 160 1.69 -4.39 6.03
C LEU A 160 1.11 -4.74 7.40
N CYS A 161 -0.16 -4.44 7.64
CA CYS A 161 -0.87 -4.85 8.85
C CYS A 161 -0.94 -6.38 8.96
N ALA A 162 -1.34 -7.08 7.87
CA ALA A 162 -1.42 -8.53 7.82
C ALA A 162 -0.06 -9.19 8.08
N ASN A 163 1.02 -8.59 7.58
CA ASN A 163 2.38 -9.09 7.80
C ASN A 163 2.96 -8.69 9.17
N THR A 164 2.23 -7.93 9.98
CA THR A 164 2.66 -7.38 11.28
C THR A 164 4.01 -6.63 11.18
N LEU A 165 4.18 -5.85 10.11
CA LEU A 165 5.40 -5.07 9.86
C LEU A 165 5.22 -3.63 10.37
N PRO A 166 5.99 -3.20 11.40
CA PRO A 166 5.98 -1.80 11.84
C PRO A 166 6.25 -0.87 10.66
N THR A 167 5.42 0.18 10.52
CA THR A 167 5.44 1.03 9.33
C THR A 167 5.39 2.50 9.69
N ILE A 168 6.27 3.30 9.08
CA ILE A 168 6.16 4.75 8.98
C ILE A 168 5.43 5.07 7.67
N PHE A 169 4.19 5.52 7.79
CA PHE A 169 3.40 5.93 6.64
C PHE A 169 3.72 7.38 6.22
N ILE A 170 3.99 7.57 4.93
CA ILE A 170 4.19 8.88 4.30
C ILE A 170 3.10 9.07 3.24
N PRO A 171 1.89 9.54 3.60
CA PRO A 171 0.79 9.70 2.66
C PRO A 171 1.17 10.56 1.45
N TYR A 172 0.64 10.21 0.27
CA TYR A 172 0.82 11.02 -0.93
C TYR A 172 -0.06 12.29 -0.84
N PRO A 173 0.54 13.51 -0.87
CA PRO A 173 -0.21 14.75 -0.62
C PRO A 173 -1.24 15.08 -1.70
N TYR A 174 -1.05 14.58 -2.92
CA TYR A 174 -1.96 14.82 -4.04
C TYR A 174 -2.95 13.65 -4.27
N ALA A 175 -3.08 12.73 -3.30
CA ALA A 175 -4.07 11.67 -3.36
C ALA A 175 -5.49 12.26 -3.41
N ALA A 176 -6.35 11.72 -4.26
CA ALA A 176 -7.73 12.21 -4.40
C ALA A 176 -8.45 12.23 -3.05
N LYS A 177 -9.10 13.34 -2.69
CA LYS A 177 -9.76 13.53 -1.38
C LYS A 177 -8.85 13.25 -0.16
N ASN A 178 -7.53 13.33 -0.33
CA ASN A 178 -6.52 12.99 0.66
C ASN A 178 -6.70 11.58 1.26
N HIS A 179 -7.15 10.62 0.44
CA HIS A 179 -7.55 9.30 0.93
C HIS A 179 -6.41 8.53 1.62
N GLN A 180 -5.15 8.74 1.21
CA GLN A 180 -4.01 8.07 1.85
C GLN A 180 -3.80 8.55 3.29
N TYR A 181 -3.98 9.84 3.57
CA TYR A 181 -3.89 10.35 4.94
C TYR A 181 -4.97 9.71 5.81
N PHE A 182 -6.21 9.66 5.32
CA PHE A 182 -7.32 9.06 6.06
C PHE A 182 -7.21 7.53 6.20
N ASN A 183 -6.55 6.85 5.26
CA ASN A 183 -6.23 5.42 5.40
C ASN A 183 -5.29 5.19 6.59
N ALA A 184 -4.21 5.96 6.70
CA ALA A 184 -3.28 5.86 7.84
C ALA A 184 -3.94 6.34 9.15
N LYS A 185 -4.69 7.46 9.10
CA LYS A 185 -5.42 7.99 10.25
C LYS A 185 -6.41 6.99 10.82
N PHE A 186 -7.04 6.16 9.98
CA PHE A 186 -7.93 5.10 10.45
C PHE A 186 -7.22 4.15 11.43
N LEU A 187 -5.99 3.73 11.15
CA LEU A 187 -5.23 2.89 12.08
C LEU A 187 -4.94 3.61 13.40
N GLN A 188 -4.59 4.90 13.34
CA GLN A 188 -4.37 5.73 14.52
C GLN A 188 -5.65 5.90 15.34
N ASP A 189 -6.78 6.16 14.69
CA ASP A 189 -8.10 6.33 15.33
C ASP A 189 -8.59 5.04 16.00
N GLN A 190 -8.14 3.88 15.51
CA GLN A 190 -8.38 2.57 16.13
C GLN A 190 -7.33 2.19 17.20
N ALA A 191 -6.41 3.10 17.55
CA ALA A 191 -5.29 2.87 18.47
C ALA A 191 -4.37 1.70 18.06
N LEU A 192 -4.23 1.44 16.75
CA LEU A 192 -3.35 0.41 16.19
C LEU A 192 -1.94 0.94 15.86
N CYS A 193 -1.77 2.26 15.79
CA CYS A 193 -0.49 2.94 15.62
C CYS A 193 -0.49 4.32 16.32
N GLN A 194 0.67 4.96 16.40
CA GLN A 194 0.87 6.29 16.99
C GLN A 194 1.05 7.36 15.91
#